data_AF-A0A2J4XUH4-F1
#
_entry.id   AF-A0A2J4XUH4-F1
#
_cell.length_a   1.000
_cell.length_b   1.000
_cell.length_c   1.000
_cell.angle_alpha   90.00
_cell.angle_beta   90.00
_cell.angle_gamma   90.00
#
_symmetry.space_group_name_H-M   'P 1'
#
loop_
_entity.id
_entity.type
_entity.pdbx_description
1 polymer ?
#
loop_
_entity_poly.entity_id
_entity_poly.type
_entity_poly.pdbx_seq_one_letter_code
_entity_poly.pdbx_strand_id
1 'polypeptide(L)' 'MELQLDDGHYTIREAAYVIRLDGTTCLQLTDAGGIRRIKEGDPLQVASWYQACFDAGLPVTVQVNESRD' A
#
# COMPACT_ATOMS: atom_id res chain seq x y z
N MET A 1 -2.85 12.07 -4.58
CA MET A 1 -3.39 11.62 -5.86
C MET A 1 -4.60 10.75 -5.60
N GLU A 2 -5.65 10.90 -6.39
CA GLU A 2 -6.78 9.97 -6.37
C GLU A 2 -6.44 8.71 -7.18
N LEU A 3 -6.58 7.55 -6.57
CA LEU A 3 -6.33 6.26 -7.20
C LEU A 3 -7.47 5.30 -6.85
N GLN A 4 -7.99 4.60 -7.86
CA GLN A 4 -8.93 3.51 -7.66
C GLN A 4 -8.14 2.23 -7.42
N LEU A 5 -8.39 1.57 -6.29
CA LEU A 5 -7.90 0.22 -5.99
C LEU A 5 -9.14 -0.61 -5.65
N ASP A 6 -9.39 -1.71 -6.38
CA ASP A 6 -10.53 -2.64 -6.28
C ASP A 6 -11.82 -2.10 -5.63
N ASP A 7 -11.82 -2.03 -4.29
CA ASP A 7 -12.91 -1.69 -3.39
C ASP A 7 -13.15 -0.18 -3.17
N GLY A 8 -12.32 0.72 -3.69
CA GLY A 8 -12.51 2.14 -3.47
C GLY A 8 -11.54 3.11 -4.10
N HIS A 9 -11.94 4.38 -4.02
CA HIS A 9 -11.12 5.54 -4.39
C HIS A 9 -10.37 6.05 -3.17
N TYR A 10 -9.06 6.27 -3.33
CA TYR A 10 -8.19 6.71 -2.25
C TYR A 10 -7.42 7.95 -2.65
N THR A 11 -7.30 8.90 -1.73
CA THR A 11 -6.37 10.03 -1.86
C THR A 11 -5.06 9.67 -1.19
N ILE A 12 -4.07 9.24 -1.98
CA ILE A 12 -2.80 8.66 -1.50
C ILE A 12 -1.62 9.58 -1.86
N ARG A 13 -0.62 9.63 -0.98
CA ARG A 13 0.67 10.30 -1.19
C ARG A 13 1.80 9.31 -1.47
N GLU A 14 1.80 8.16 -0.81
CA GLU A 14 2.79 7.08 -0.97
C GLU A 14 2.18 5.73 -0.60
N ALA A 15 2.80 4.65 -1.08
CA ALA A 15 2.39 3.29 -0.75
C ALA A 15 3.61 2.41 -0.42
N ALA A 16 3.40 1.39 0.42
CA ALA A 16 4.44 0.43 0.77
C ALA A 16 3.90 -1.00 0.71
N TYR A 17 4.61 -1.88 0.00
CA TYR A 17 4.40 -3.32 0.08
C TYR A 17 5.06 -3.83 1.36
N VAL A 18 4.28 -4.38 2.28
CA VAL A 18 4.76 -4.84 3.58
C VAL A 18 4.86 -6.35 3.59
N ILE A 19 6.04 -6.86 3.91
CA ILE A 19 6.25 -8.28 4.22
C ILE A 19 6.26 -8.43 5.73
N ARG A 20 5.26 -9.11 6.29
CA ARG A 20 5.16 -9.33 7.74
C ARG A 20 5.99 -10.53 8.18
N LEU A 21 6.39 -10.52 9.45
CA LEU A 21 7.17 -11.61 10.04
C LEU A 21 6.38 -12.93 10.15
N ASP A 22 5.05 -12.86 10.12
CA ASP A 22 4.17 -14.04 10.07
C ASP A 22 4.03 -14.62 8.65
N GLY A 23 4.72 -14.05 7.66
CA GLY A 23 4.72 -14.49 6.27
C GLY A 23 3.55 -13.93 5.44
N THR A 24 2.64 -13.16 6.04
CA THR A 24 1.59 -12.45 5.30
C THR A 24 2.11 -11.15 4.70
N THR A 25 1.31 -10.56 3.82
CA THR A 25 1.63 -9.29 3.15
C THR A 25 0.44 -8.36 3.17
N CYS A 26 0.70 -7.05 3.19
CA CYS A 26 -0.34 -6.04 3.00
C CYS A 26 0.19 -4.85 2.22
N LEU A 27 -0.72 -4.02 1.72
CA LEU A 27 -0.38 -2.71 1.19
C LEU A 27 -0.67 -1.66 2.26
N GLN A 28 0.35 -0.90 2.64
CA GLN A 28 0.17 0.28 3.47
C GLN A 28 0.07 1.51 2.57
N LEU A 29 -1.04 2.22 2.67
CA LEU A 29 -1.30 3.48 1.96
C LEU A 29 -1.17 4.64 2.95
N THR A 30 -0.42 5.68 2.59
CA THR A 30 -0.33 6.90 3.40
C THR A 30 -0.93 8.06 2.63
N ASP A 31 -1.89 8.78 3.22
CA ASP A 31 -2.47 9.97 2.60
C ASP A 31 -1.63 11.24 2.83
N ALA A 32 -2.10 12.37 2.29
CA ALA A 32 -1.44 13.66 2.43
C ALA A 32 -1.40 14.18 3.88
N GLY A 33 -2.31 13.71 4.74
CA GLY A 33 -2.33 14.01 6.17
C GLY A 33 -1.41 13.11 6.99
N GLY A 34 -0.71 12.15 6.36
CA GLY A 34 0.13 11.18 7.04
C GLY A 34 -0.65 10.00 7.65
N ILE A 35 -1.96 9.91 7.42
CA ILE A 35 -2.78 8.81 7.96
C ILE A 35 -2.50 7.56 7.14
N ARG A 36 -2.13 6.49 7.84
CA ARG A 36 -1.87 5.17 7.27
C ARG A 36 -3.13 4.33 7.25
N ARG A 37 -3.36 3.65 6.12
CA ARG A 37 -4.42 2.66 5.93
C ARG A 37 -3.78 1.37 5.46
N ILE A 38 -4.19 0.25 6.08
CA ILE A 38 -3.74 -1.08 5.70
C ILE A 38 -4.79 -1.71 4.79
N LYS A 39 -4.37 -2.18 3.62
CA LYS A 39 -5.18 -3.06 2.76
C LYS A 39 -4.63 -4.47 2.84
N GLU A 40 -5.44 -5.35 3.40
CA GLU A 40 -5.18 -6.79 3.43
C GLU A 40 -5.61 -7.43 2.12
N GLY A 41 -4.84 -8.42 1.67
CA GLY A 41 -5.11 -9.22 0.48
C GLY A 41 -4.13 -10.38 0.40
N ASP A 42 -4.36 -11.33 -0.49
CA ASP A 42 -3.33 -12.32 -0.80
C ASP A 42 -2.11 -11.65 -1.46
N PRO A 43 -0.93 -12.29 -1.46
CA PRO A 43 0.29 -11.66 -1.97
C PRO A 43 0.23 -11.17 -3.41
N LEU A 44 -0.56 -11.81 -4.29
CA LEU A 44 -0.72 -11.38 -5.68
C LEU A 44 -1.62 -10.15 -5.78
N GLN A 45 -2.70 -10.11 -5.00
CA GLN A 45 -3.57 -8.93 -4.92
C GLN A 45 -2.82 -7.72 -4.33
N VAL A 46 -2.02 -7.92 -3.29
CA VAL A 46 -1.21 -6.84 -2.72
C VAL A 46 -0.17 -6.34 -3.74
N ALA A 47 0.42 -7.25 -4.53
CA ALA A 47 1.37 -6.89 -5.58
C ALA A 47 0.70 -6.11 -6.72
N SER A 48 -0.54 -6.45 -7.10
CA SER A 48 -1.26 -5.71 -8.15
C SER A 48 -1.60 -4.29 -7.73
N TRP A 49 -2.02 -4.08 -6.48
CA TRP A 49 -2.25 -2.72 -5.97
C TRP A 49 -0.96 -1.91 -5.82
N TYR A 50 0.14 -2.55 -5.40
CA TYR A 50 1.46 -1.92 -5.40
C TYR A 50 1.86 -1.46 -6.80
N GLN A 51 1.69 -2.33 -7.81
CA GLN A 51 1.96 -2.00 -9.20
C GLN A 51 1.09 -0.83 -9.68
N ALA A 52 -0.21 -0.82 -9.35
CA ALA A 52 -1.10 0.29 -9.69
C ALA A 52 -0.63 1.62 -9.08
N CYS A 53 -0.08 1.60 -7.85
CA CYS A 53 0.51 2.78 -7.22
C CYS A 53 1.77 3.25 -7.97
N PHE A 54 2.65 2.31 -8.35
CA PHE A 54 3.85 2.60 -9.13
C PHE A 54 3.52 3.19 -10.51
N ASP A 55 2.58 2.58 -11.23
CA ASP A 55 2.15 3.02 -12.56
C ASP A 55 1.51 4.41 -12.54
N ALA A 56 0.84 4.76 -11.44
CA ALA A 56 0.31 6.09 -11.20
C ALA A 56 1.40 7.13 -10.87
N GLY A 57 2.65 6.72 -10.66
CA GLY A 57 3.77 7.59 -10.31
C GLY A 57 3.85 7.95 -8.83
N LEU A 58 3.21 7.16 -7.93
CA LEU A 58 3.40 7.34 -6.49
C LEU A 58 4.83 6.94 -6.09
N PRO A 59 5.41 7.62 -5.09
CA PRO A 59 6.49 7.05 -4.31
C PRO A 59 6.03 5.73 -3.70
N VAL A 60 6.72 4.64 -4.07
CA VAL A 60 6.45 3.31 -3.56
C VAL A 60 7.68 2.67 -2.94
N THR A 61 7.50 1.94 -1.86
CA THR A 61 8.60 1.25 -1.14
C THR A 61 8.23 -0.20 -0.83
N VAL A 62 9.24 -1.01 -0.54
CA VAL A 62 9.06 -2.34 0.06
C VAL A 62 9.62 -2.28 1.48
N GLN A 63 8.85 -2.74 2.47
CA GLN A 63 9.24 -2.75 3.87
C GLN A 63 9.08 -4.15 4.49
N VAL A 64 9.94 -4.46 5.45
CA VAL A 64 9.79 -5.62 6.31
C VAL A 64 9.18 -5.17 7.63
N ASN A 65 8.06 -5.79 8.00
CA ASN A 65 7.20 -5.45 9.12
C ASN A 65 6.49 -4.09 8.96
N GLU A 66 5.36 -3.92 9.66
CA GLU A 66 4.67 -2.63 9.70
C GLU A 66 5.46 -1.65 10.57
N SER A 67 5.72 -0.43 10.07
CA SER A 67 6.33 0.61 10.90
C SER A 67 5.36 1.02 12.02
N ARG A 68 5.84 0.85 13.26
CA ARG A 68 5.17 1.23 14.51
C ARG A 68 5.71 2.58 14.95
N ASP A 69 5.36 3.64 14.24
CA ASP A 69 5.59 5.01 14.69
C ASP A 69 4.31 5.58 15.30
#